data_AF-A0A8T5LJC6-F1
#
_entry.id   AF-A0A8T5LJC6-F1
#
_cell.length_a   1.000
_cell.length_b   1.000
_cell.length_c   1.000
_cell.angle_alpha   90.00
_cell.angle_beta   90.00
_cell.angle_gamma   90.00
#
_symmetry.space_group_name_H-M   'P 1'
#
loop_
_entity.id
_entity.type
_entity.pdbx_description
1 polymer ?
#
loop_
_entity_poly.entity_id
_entity_poly.type
_entity_poly.pdbx_seq_one_letter_code
_entity_poly.pdbx_strand_id
1 'polypeptide(L)'
;MTKWIDLSIGLLTIILLFSFKAHADIILFALFILLFPYLYFTKRAKLFKNLILAFLIIIIYMSFANKYSYELGFWSVMGINLFTLFAWTIGLFGSVVLFNLFYKSNSEKKIIVYIIAYWSLLITLETLAYHVFGFRNLATSSYPGLPLCDCIHAPMWMQATYLLMGPLYFYLCEFLSLKKLEIIENYIKRNDK
;
A
#
# COMPACT_ATOMS: atom_id res chain seq x y z
N MET A 1 -0.91 4.65 23.23
CA MET A 1 0.49 4.84 22.78
C MET A 1 0.74 4.36 21.34
N THR A 2 0.36 3.14 20.95
CA THR A 2 0.76 2.56 19.65
C THR A 2 0.27 3.31 18.40
N LYS A 3 -0.90 3.96 18.46
CA LYS A 3 -1.45 4.75 17.33
C LYS A 3 -0.50 5.87 16.88
N TRP A 4 0.13 6.55 17.84
CA TRP A 4 1.06 7.64 17.55
C TRP A 4 2.38 7.12 16.99
N ILE A 5 2.82 5.93 17.41
CA ILE A 5 3.97 5.24 16.84
C ILE A 5 3.69 4.87 15.38
N ASP A 6 2.53 4.26 15.09
CA ASP A 6 2.09 3.93 13.72
C ASP A 6 2.11 5.16 12.82
N LEU A 7 1.54 6.28 13.30
CA LEU A 7 1.48 7.54 12.55
C LEU A 7 2.88 8.12 12.33
N SER A 8 3.75 8.08 13.35
CA SER A 8 5.11 8.60 13.27
C SER A 8 5.97 7.80 12.29
N ILE A 9 5.85 6.47 12.28
CA ILE A 9 6.52 5.60 11.32
C ILE A 9 6.03 5.90 9.90
N GLY A 10 4.71 6.07 9.72
CA GLY A 10 4.13 6.45 8.43
C GLY A 10 4.65 7.80 7.94
N LEU A 11 4.65 8.82 8.79
CA LEU A 11 5.16 10.15 8.45
C LEU A 11 6.66 10.13 8.14
N LEU A 12 7.46 9.45 8.96
CA LEU A 12 8.89 9.28 8.73
C LEU A 12 9.16 8.57 7.40
N THR A 13 8.39 7.53 7.08
CA THR A 13 8.50 6.82 5.80
C THR A 13 8.26 7.79 4.65
N ILE A 14 7.18 8.57 4.69
CA ILE A 14 6.85 9.56 3.67
C ILE A 14 7.99 10.57 3.50
N ILE A 15 8.53 11.10 4.61
CA ILE A 15 9.66 12.02 4.59
C ILE A 15 10.90 11.39 3.95
N LEU A 16 11.23 10.14 4.31
CA LEU A 16 12.38 9.43 3.78
C LEU A 16 12.24 9.16 2.28
N LEU A 17 11.06 8.71 1.83
CA LEU A 17 10.80 8.45 0.40
C LEU A 17 10.97 9.72 -0.44
N PHE A 18 10.55 10.87 0.07
CA PHE A 18 10.70 12.14 -0.62
C PHE A 18 12.12 12.71 -0.55
N SER A 19 12.81 12.52 0.58
CA SER A 19 14.18 13.02 0.77
C SER A 19 15.19 12.23 -0.06
N PHE A 20 14.94 10.94 -0.27
CA PHE A 20 15.86 10.01 -0.94
C PHE A 20 15.20 9.33 -2.14
N LYS A 21 14.55 10.12 -3.01
CA LYS A 21 13.77 9.61 -4.15
C LYS A 21 14.52 8.61 -5.05
N ALA A 22 15.84 8.78 -5.22
CA ALA A 22 16.68 7.89 -6.04
C ALA A 22 16.87 6.49 -5.44
N HIS A 23 16.61 6.32 -4.14
CA HIS A 23 16.74 5.05 -3.41
C HIS A 23 15.45 4.66 -2.69
N ALA A 24 14.31 5.10 -3.23
CA ALA A 24 13.00 4.80 -2.67
C ALA A 24 12.73 3.28 -2.62
N ASP A 25 13.28 2.51 -3.57
CA ASP A 25 13.26 1.05 -3.57
C ASP A 25 13.94 0.45 -2.34
N ILE A 26 15.14 0.90 -1.98
CA ILE A 26 15.88 0.43 -0.80
C ILE A 26 15.13 0.78 0.48
N ILE A 27 14.56 1.98 0.56
CA ILE A 27 13.77 2.42 1.73
C ILE A 27 12.52 1.55 1.91
N LEU A 28 11.78 1.30 0.82
CA LEU A 28 10.59 0.44 0.88
C LEU A 28 10.94 -1.01 1.20
N PHE A 29 12.05 -1.52 0.67
CA PHE A 29 12.55 -2.84 1.02
C PHE A 29 12.90 -2.93 2.51
N ALA A 30 13.67 -1.98 3.03
CA ALA A 30 14.02 -1.92 4.44
C ALA A 30 12.76 -1.81 5.32
N LEU A 31 11.80 -0.97 4.94
CA LEU A 31 10.53 -0.84 5.64
C LEU A 31 9.75 -2.16 5.64
N PHE A 32 9.67 -2.85 4.49
CA PHE A 32 9.01 -4.15 4.40
C PHE A 32 9.64 -5.17 5.35
N ILE A 33 10.97 -5.24 5.42
CA ILE A 33 11.68 -6.10 6.37
C ILE A 33 11.41 -5.69 7.82
N LEU A 34 11.42 -4.38 8.12
CA LEU A 34 11.18 -3.84 9.47
C LEU A 34 9.72 -4.01 9.95
N LEU A 35 8.76 -4.16 9.05
CA LEU A 35 7.37 -4.47 9.42
C LEU A 35 7.26 -5.81 10.17
N PHE A 36 8.14 -6.78 9.89
CA PHE A 36 8.12 -8.07 10.58
C PHE A 36 8.43 -7.96 12.09
N PRO A 37 9.62 -7.47 12.49
CA PRO A 37 9.91 -7.28 13.92
C PRO A 37 8.95 -6.27 14.55
N TYR A 38 8.53 -5.22 13.82
CA TYR A 38 7.56 -4.25 14.33
C TYR A 38 6.24 -4.92 14.76
N LEU A 39 5.61 -5.70 13.88
CA LEU A 39 4.35 -6.38 14.17
C LEU A 39 4.52 -7.45 15.26
N TYR A 40 5.68 -8.09 15.34
CA TYR A 40 5.99 -9.03 16.42
C TYR A 40 6.06 -8.33 17.78
N PHE A 41 6.93 -7.32 17.93
CA PHE A 41 7.15 -6.61 19.19
C PHE A 41 5.92 -5.82 19.67
N THR A 42 5.09 -5.35 18.75
CA THR A 42 3.81 -4.67 19.09
C THR A 42 2.66 -5.63 19.36
N LYS A 43 2.90 -6.95 19.44
CA LYS A 43 1.89 -8.01 19.67
C LYS A 43 0.78 -8.03 18.60
N ARG A 44 1.13 -7.67 17.36
CA ARG A 44 0.25 -7.61 16.19
C ARG A 44 0.58 -8.69 15.15
N ALA A 45 1.22 -9.78 15.56
CA ALA A 45 1.63 -10.88 14.67
C ALA A 45 0.50 -11.46 13.79
N LYS A 46 -0.79 -11.32 14.19
CA LYS A 46 -1.92 -11.70 13.34
C LYS A 46 -1.95 -10.96 11.99
N LEU A 47 -1.42 -9.74 11.94
CA LEU A 47 -1.32 -8.92 10.72
C LEU A 47 -0.27 -9.43 9.72
N PHE A 48 0.59 -10.39 10.10
CA PHE A 48 1.49 -11.04 9.15
C PHE A 48 0.74 -11.69 7.99
N LYS A 49 -0.42 -12.29 8.26
CA LYS A 49 -1.24 -12.91 7.20
C LYS A 49 -1.71 -11.87 6.18
N ASN A 50 -2.09 -10.69 6.64
CA ASN A 50 -2.47 -9.57 5.77
C ASN A 50 -1.27 -9.10 4.94
N LEU A 51 -0.10 -8.88 5.57
CA LEU A 51 1.11 -8.46 4.87
C LEU A 51 1.55 -9.47 3.80
N ILE A 52 1.55 -10.77 4.14
CA ILE A 52 1.87 -11.85 3.21
C ILE A 52 0.84 -11.90 2.07
N LEU A 53 -0.46 -11.78 2.38
CA LEU A 53 -1.51 -11.75 1.35
C LEU A 53 -1.32 -10.58 0.38
N ALA A 54 -1.02 -9.37 0.89
CA ALA A 54 -0.71 -8.22 0.05
C ALA A 54 0.49 -8.52 -0.86
N PHE A 55 1.58 -9.04 -0.29
CA PHE A 55 2.78 -9.39 -1.05
C PHE A 55 2.52 -10.41 -2.16
N LEU A 56 1.74 -11.46 -1.88
CA LEU A 56 1.38 -12.47 -2.87
C LEU A 56 0.53 -11.90 -4.00
N ILE A 57 -0.46 -11.06 -3.70
CA ILE A 57 -1.27 -10.38 -4.72
C ILE A 57 -0.38 -9.52 -5.63
N ILE A 58 0.56 -8.78 -5.06
CA ILE A 58 1.46 -7.93 -5.85
C ILE A 58 2.43 -8.75 -6.68
N ILE A 59 2.99 -9.85 -6.17
CA ILE A 59 3.82 -10.75 -6.97
C ILE A 59 3.05 -11.27 -8.18
N ILE A 60 1.81 -11.74 -7.97
CA ILE A 60 0.96 -12.25 -9.05
C ILE A 60 0.73 -11.14 -10.07
N TYR A 61 0.30 -9.95 -9.62
CA TYR A 61 0.09 -8.81 -10.49
C TYR A 61 1.34 -8.44 -11.30
N MET A 62 2.49 -8.33 -10.65
CA MET A 62 3.76 -7.96 -11.29
C MET A 62 4.22 -8.99 -12.32
N SER A 63 3.89 -10.27 -12.11
CA SER A 63 4.18 -11.34 -13.06
C SER A 63 3.44 -11.16 -14.40
N PHE A 64 2.27 -10.52 -14.38
CA PHE A 64 1.51 -10.18 -15.59
C PHE A 64 1.84 -8.77 -16.13
N ALA A 65 2.08 -7.81 -15.23
CA ALA A 65 2.28 -6.42 -15.61
C ALA A 65 3.60 -6.20 -16.33
N ASN A 66 4.71 -6.77 -15.84
CA ASN A 66 6.09 -6.76 -16.37
C ASN A 66 6.50 -5.54 -17.23
N LYS A 67 5.99 -4.35 -16.91
CA LYS A 67 6.14 -3.10 -17.67
C LYS A 67 6.41 -1.94 -16.73
N TYR A 68 7.16 -2.20 -15.66
CA TYR A 68 7.56 -1.18 -14.70
C TYR A 68 9.03 -0.85 -14.89
N SER A 69 9.28 0.32 -15.48
CA SER A 69 10.62 0.88 -15.65
C SER A 69 10.56 2.36 -15.33
N TYR A 70 11.12 2.74 -14.18
CA TYR A 70 11.12 4.12 -13.72
C TYR A 70 12.37 4.86 -14.20
N GLU A 71 12.21 6.15 -14.48
CA GLU A 71 13.31 7.05 -14.84
C GLU A 71 14.43 7.08 -13.80
N LEU A 72 14.08 6.89 -12.52
CA LEU A 72 15.01 6.90 -11.39
C LEU A 72 15.90 5.65 -11.29
N GLY A 73 15.75 4.67 -12.19
CA GLY A 73 16.66 3.52 -12.27
C GLY A 73 16.56 2.52 -11.12
N PHE A 74 15.36 2.33 -10.56
CA PHE A 74 15.14 1.39 -9.44
C PHE A 74 15.54 -0.04 -9.78
N TRP A 75 15.95 -0.77 -8.74
CA TRP A 75 16.37 -2.16 -8.85
C TRP A 75 15.23 -3.07 -9.30
N SER A 76 15.59 -4.07 -10.11
CA SER A 76 14.69 -5.11 -10.58
C SER A 76 15.32 -6.48 -10.40
N VAL A 77 14.54 -7.47 -9.99
CA VAL A 77 14.97 -8.86 -9.83
C VAL A 77 14.07 -9.73 -10.69
N MET A 78 14.66 -10.47 -11.64
CA MET A 78 13.92 -11.30 -12.61
C MET A 78 12.83 -10.52 -13.37
N GLY A 79 13.08 -9.25 -13.69
CA GLY A 79 12.12 -8.35 -14.36
C GLY A 79 11.10 -7.70 -13.43
N ILE A 80 11.01 -8.10 -12.16
CA ILE A 80 10.13 -7.47 -11.17
C ILE A 80 10.82 -6.26 -10.58
N ASN A 81 10.26 -5.07 -10.81
CA ASN A 81 10.72 -3.83 -10.21
C ASN A 81 10.47 -3.83 -8.69
N LEU A 82 11.52 -3.66 -7.89
CA LEU A 82 11.45 -3.74 -6.43
C LEU A 82 10.69 -2.57 -5.81
N PHE A 83 10.82 -1.36 -6.36
CA PHE A 83 10.03 -0.22 -5.92
C PHE A 83 8.54 -0.52 -6.06
N THR A 84 8.08 -0.93 -7.23
CA THR A 84 6.66 -1.27 -7.46
C THR A 84 6.19 -2.38 -6.52
N LEU A 85 6.98 -3.46 -6.39
CA LEU A 85 6.63 -4.60 -5.54
C LEU A 85 6.40 -4.17 -4.09
N PHE A 86 7.35 -3.44 -3.49
CA PHE A 86 7.25 -3.07 -2.08
C PHE A 86 6.32 -1.88 -1.83
N ALA A 87 6.29 -0.89 -2.72
CA ALA A 87 5.37 0.26 -2.62
C ALA A 87 3.92 -0.23 -2.60
N TRP A 88 3.55 -1.11 -3.53
CA TRP A 88 2.21 -1.66 -3.59
C TRP A 88 1.88 -2.57 -2.43
N THR A 89 2.83 -3.43 -2.02
CA THR A 89 2.62 -4.34 -0.89
C THR A 89 2.35 -3.56 0.40
N ILE A 90 3.21 -2.57 0.70
CA ILE A 90 3.08 -1.71 1.88
C ILE A 90 1.82 -0.82 1.75
N GLY A 91 1.54 -0.29 0.57
CA GLY A 91 0.37 0.55 0.29
C GLY A 91 -0.95 -0.19 0.54
N LEU A 92 -1.11 -1.40 0.00
CA LEU A 92 -2.29 -2.23 0.25
C LEU A 92 -2.41 -2.62 1.71
N PHE A 93 -1.34 -3.13 2.31
CA PHE A 93 -1.34 -3.51 3.73
C PHE A 93 -1.70 -2.31 4.62
N GLY A 94 -1.04 -1.17 4.39
CA GLY A 94 -1.23 0.07 5.11
C GLY A 94 -2.64 0.63 4.95
N SER A 95 -3.21 0.62 3.74
CA SER A 95 -4.56 1.15 3.50
C SER A 95 -5.62 0.42 4.32
N VAL A 96 -5.53 -0.92 4.42
CA VAL A 96 -6.46 -1.73 5.22
C VAL A 96 -6.24 -1.50 6.72
N VAL A 97 -4.98 -1.44 7.19
CA VAL A 97 -4.68 -1.18 8.60
C VAL A 97 -5.18 0.21 9.02
N LEU A 98 -4.87 1.24 8.23
CA LEU A 98 -5.31 2.62 8.48
C LEU A 98 -6.82 2.73 8.41
N PHE A 99 -7.47 2.15 7.40
CA PHE A 99 -8.92 2.19 7.30
C PHE A 99 -9.60 1.60 8.54
N ASN A 100 -9.17 0.41 8.99
CA ASN A 100 -9.78 -0.21 10.17
C ASN A 100 -9.42 0.51 11.49
N LEU A 101 -8.35 1.29 11.52
CA LEU A 101 -8.00 2.13 12.68
C LEU A 101 -9.01 3.28 12.86
N PHE A 102 -9.52 3.85 11.75
CA PHE A 102 -10.44 4.98 11.78
C PHE A 102 -11.92 4.59 11.60
N TYR A 103 -12.20 3.52 10.86
CA TYR A 103 -13.56 3.06 10.55
C TYR A 103 -13.88 1.73 11.25
N LYS A 104 -14.62 1.82 12.35
CA LYS A 104 -14.93 0.68 13.23
C LYS A 104 -16.28 -0.01 12.96
N SER A 105 -17.09 0.52 12.04
CA SER A 105 -18.41 -0.06 11.76
C SER A 105 -18.29 -1.41 11.06
N ASN A 106 -19.17 -2.35 11.43
CA ASN A 106 -19.35 -3.65 10.77
C ASN A 106 -20.46 -3.62 9.71
N SER A 107 -20.88 -2.42 9.28
CA SER A 107 -21.89 -2.26 8.23
C SER A 107 -21.44 -2.88 6.90
N GLU A 108 -22.39 -3.43 6.14
CA GLU A 108 -22.18 -3.85 4.76
C GLU A 108 -21.67 -2.70 3.87
N LYS A 109 -21.99 -1.45 4.22
CA LYS A 109 -21.51 -0.24 3.53
C LYS A 109 -20.01 -0.01 3.70
N LYS A 110 -19.34 -0.74 4.60
CA LYS A 110 -17.91 -0.61 4.90
C LYS A 110 -17.03 -0.78 3.66
N ILE A 111 -17.39 -1.69 2.74
CA ILE A 111 -16.64 -1.87 1.49
C ILE A 111 -16.73 -0.65 0.59
N ILE A 112 -17.91 -0.02 0.49
CA ILE A 112 -18.11 1.20 -0.30
C ILE A 112 -17.28 2.35 0.29
N VAL A 113 -17.32 2.53 1.61
CA VAL A 113 -16.51 3.56 2.27
C VAL A 113 -15.00 3.30 2.07
N TYR A 114 -14.58 2.04 2.14
CA TYR A 114 -13.19 1.67 1.86
C TYR A 114 -12.79 1.98 0.41
N ILE A 115 -13.63 1.64 -0.57
CA ILE A 115 -13.38 1.93 -2.00
C ILE A 115 -13.16 3.43 -2.20
N ILE A 116 -14.05 4.26 -1.68
CA ILE A 116 -13.96 5.73 -1.81
C ILE A 116 -12.67 6.24 -1.15
N ALA A 117 -12.36 5.78 0.07
CA ALA A 117 -11.16 6.19 0.79
C ALA A 117 -9.87 5.75 0.06
N TYR A 118 -9.85 4.51 -0.43
CA TYR A 118 -8.72 3.94 -1.16
C TYR A 118 -8.48 4.66 -2.48
N TRP A 119 -9.52 4.90 -3.30
CA TRP A 119 -9.36 5.64 -4.56
C TRP A 119 -8.91 7.07 -4.34
N SER A 120 -9.48 7.75 -3.33
CA SER A 120 -9.06 9.12 -2.99
C SER A 120 -7.56 9.15 -2.63
N LEU A 121 -7.12 8.21 -1.78
CA LEU A 121 -5.73 8.10 -1.37
C LEU A 121 -4.81 7.74 -2.56
N LEU A 122 -5.19 6.75 -3.36
CA LEU A 122 -4.43 6.30 -4.53
C LEU A 122 -4.24 7.44 -5.53
N ILE A 123 -5.32 8.10 -5.95
CA ILE A 123 -5.26 9.19 -6.92
C ILE A 123 -4.40 10.34 -6.37
N THR A 124 -4.53 10.69 -5.09
CA THR A 124 -3.70 11.73 -4.47
C THR A 124 -2.22 11.37 -4.50
N LEU A 125 -1.87 10.15 -4.07
CA LEU A 125 -0.47 9.70 -4.03
C LEU A 125 0.13 9.58 -5.43
N GLU A 126 -0.60 9.07 -6.41
CA GLU A 126 -0.15 8.94 -7.80
C GLU A 126 0.05 10.32 -8.46
N THR A 127 -0.88 11.25 -8.20
CA THR A 127 -0.77 12.62 -8.70
C THR A 127 0.49 13.30 -8.14
N LEU A 128 0.71 13.19 -6.83
CA LEU A 128 1.91 13.73 -6.18
C LEU A 128 3.18 13.06 -6.72
N ALA A 129 3.20 11.73 -6.76
CA ALA A 129 4.34 10.96 -7.24
C ALA A 129 4.72 11.36 -8.68
N TYR A 130 3.74 11.50 -9.56
CA TYR A 130 3.97 11.80 -10.97
C TYR A 130 4.34 13.27 -11.24
N HIS A 131 3.55 14.21 -10.72
CA HIS A 131 3.68 15.64 -11.06
C HIS A 131 4.64 16.40 -10.17
N VAL A 132 4.78 16.00 -8.90
CA VAL A 132 5.64 16.70 -7.93
C VAL A 132 6.99 16.01 -7.82
N PHE A 133 7.01 14.69 -7.73
CA PHE A 133 8.23 13.95 -7.41
C PHE A 133 8.92 13.30 -8.62
N GLY A 134 8.25 13.22 -9.76
CA GLY A 134 8.80 12.69 -11.01
C GLY A 134 8.93 11.17 -11.05
N PHE A 135 8.12 10.42 -10.28
CA PHE A 135 8.02 8.96 -10.39
C PHE A 135 7.25 8.60 -11.66
N ARG A 136 7.94 8.64 -12.80
CA ARG A 136 7.35 8.34 -14.11
C ARG A 136 7.72 6.93 -14.55
N ASN A 137 6.72 6.12 -14.88
CA ASN A 137 6.94 4.82 -15.51
C ASN A 137 7.15 5.02 -17.02
N LEU A 138 8.41 4.94 -17.45
CA LEU A 138 8.82 5.13 -18.84
C LEU A 138 8.28 4.04 -19.76
N ALA A 139 8.09 2.82 -19.25
CA ALA A 139 7.60 1.70 -20.06
C ALA A 139 6.14 1.87 -20.49
N THR A 140 5.39 2.76 -19.83
CA THR A 140 3.97 2.98 -20.10
C THR A 140 3.61 4.45 -20.31
N SER A 141 4.58 5.35 -20.40
CA SER A 141 4.35 6.80 -20.53
C SER A 141 3.66 7.21 -21.83
N SER A 142 3.69 6.35 -22.87
CA SER A 142 2.99 6.59 -24.14
C SER A 142 1.48 6.35 -24.08
N TYR A 143 0.98 5.67 -23.04
CA TYR A 143 -0.45 5.47 -22.85
C TYR A 143 -1.11 6.72 -22.27
N PRO A 144 -2.39 6.99 -22.57
CA PRO A 144 -3.11 8.09 -21.93
C PRO A 144 -3.19 7.84 -20.42
N GLY A 145 -3.01 8.91 -19.64
CA GLY A 145 -3.25 8.89 -18.19
C GLY A 145 -4.74 8.84 -17.87
N LEU A 146 -5.06 8.69 -16.58
CA LEU A 146 -6.43 8.80 -16.10
C LEU A 146 -7.00 10.19 -16.37
N PRO A 147 -8.31 10.29 -16.71
CA PRO A 147 -8.96 11.58 -16.80
C PRO A 147 -8.87 12.30 -15.46
N LEU A 148 -8.73 13.63 -15.48
CA LEU A 148 -8.60 14.56 -14.34
C LEU A 148 -7.20 14.72 -13.75
N CYS A 149 -6.43 13.65 -13.51
CA CYS A 149 -5.11 13.76 -12.88
C CYS A 149 -3.92 13.67 -13.83
N ASP A 150 -4.12 13.18 -15.06
CA ASP A 150 -3.02 12.85 -16.00
C ASP A 150 -1.91 12.04 -15.31
N CYS A 151 -2.34 10.98 -14.64
CA CYS A 151 -1.51 10.08 -13.84
C CYS A 151 -1.87 8.62 -14.18
N ILE A 152 -1.03 7.65 -13.80
CA ILE A 152 -1.21 6.22 -14.15
C ILE A 152 -1.33 6.02 -15.68
N HIS A 153 -0.30 6.45 -16.41
CA HIS A 153 -0.17 6.15 -17.84
C HIS A 153 0.06 4.65 -18.03
N ALA A 154 -0.96 3.90 -18.41
CA ALA A 154 -0.89 2.45 -18.60
C ALA A 154 -2.02 1.95 -19.53
N PRO A 155 -1.94 0.73 -20.10
CA PRO A 155 -3.09 0.10 -20.77
C PRO A 155 -4.33 0.07 -19.87
N MET A 156 -5.53 0.15 -20.45
CA MET A 156 -6.79 0.20 -19.69
C MET A 156 -6.94 -0.92 -18.65
N TRP A 157 -6.49 -2.13 -18.95
CA TRP A 157 -6.57 -3.25 -18.00
C TRP A 157 -5.67 -3.03 -16.77
N MET A 158 -4.50 -2.41 -16.94
CA MET A 158 -3.62 -2.05 -15.82
C MET A 158 -4.25 -0.94 -14.98
N GLN A 159 -4.80 0.10 -15.63
CA GLN A 159 -5.50 1.18 -14.93
C GLN A 159 -6.69 0.64 -14.11
N ALA A 160 -7.49 -0.24 -14.70
CA ALA A 160 -8.58 -0.91 -13.99
C ALA A 160 -8.04 -1.74 -12.81
N THR A 161 -6.92 -2.44 -12.98
CA THR A 161 -6.29 -3.22 -11.91
C THR A 161 -5.84 -2.33 -10.76
N TYR A 162 -5.23 -1.17 -11.03
CA TYR A 162 -4.84 -0.18 -9.99
C TYR A 162 -6.02 0.18 -9.08
N LEU A 163 -7.18 0.45 -9.68
CA LEU A 163 -8.40 0.83 -8.97
C LEU A 163 -9.04 -0.36 -8.24
N LEU A 164 -8.96 -1.57 -8.81
CA LEU A 164 -9.59 -2.77 -8.25
C LEU A 164 -8.74 -3.48 -7.18
N MET A 165 -7.42 -3.28 -7.16
CA MET A 165 -6.53 -4.05 -6.31
C MET A 165 -6.75 -3.78 -4.81
N GLY A 166 -6.98 -2.52 -4.43
CA GLY A 166 -7.39 -2.17 -3.06
C GLY A 166 -8.69 -2.85 -2.64
N PRO A 167 -9.80 -2.66 -3.36
CA PRO A 167 -11.09 -3.30 -3.07
C PRO A 167 -11.00 -4.84 -3.01
N LEU A 168 -10.30 -5.46 -3.96
CA LEU A 168 -10.07 -6.91 -3.99
C LEU A 168 -9.32 -7.37 -2.74
N TYR A 169 -8.20 -6.72 -2.41
CA TYR A 169 -7.41 -7.06 -1.24
C TYR A 169 -8.19 -6.90 0.07
N PHE A 170 -8.97 -5.82 0.19
CA PHE A 170 -9.83 -5.60 1.35
C PHE A 170 -10.90 -6.67 1.49
N TYR A 171 -11.56 -7.03 0.39
CA TYR A 171 -12.55 -8.10 0.37
C TYR A 171 -11.93 -9.44 0.78
N LEU A 172 -10.76 -9.79 0.25
CA LEU A 172 -10.05 -11.02 0.63
C LEU A 172 -9.66 -11.03 2.12
N CYS A 173 -9.26 -9.89 2.68
CA CYS A 173 -9.00 -9.76 4.11
C CYS A 173 -10.25 -10.02 4.98
N GLU A 174 -11.42 -9.52 4.56
CA GLU A 174 -12.70 -9.79 5.22
C GLU A 174 -13.10 -11.27 5.08
N PHE A 175 -13.06 -11.80 3.86
CA PHE A 175 -13.45 -13.18 3.54
C PHE A 175 -12.62 -14.21 4.32
N LEU A 176 -11.30 -14.02 4.38
CA LEU A 176 -10.40 -14.91 5.12
C LEU A 176 -10.42 -14.66 6.64
N SER A 177 -11.31 -13.81 7.14
CA SER A 177 -11.41 -13.43 8.55
C SER A 177 -10.08 -12.97 9.16
N LEU A 178 -9.21 -12.38 8.33
CA LEU A 178 -7.92 -11.83 8.75
C LEU A 178 -8.08 -10.53 9.55
N LYS A 179 -9.33 -10.08 9.71
CA LYS A 179 -9.70 -8.79 10.27
C LYS A 179 -9.84 -8.71 11.77
N LYS A 180 -9.69 -9.80 12.53
CA LYS A 180 -9.79 -9.74 14.00
C LYS A 180 -8.61 -8.95 14.62
N LEU A 181 -8.69 -7.63 14.44
CA LEU A 181 -8.04 -6.55 15.19
C LEU A 181 -8.64 -6.43 16.61
N GLU A 182 -9.41 -7.42 17.07
CA GLU A 182 -9.85 -7.56 18.47
C GLU A 182 -8.69 -7.43 19.46
N ILE A 183 -7.45 -7.70 19.04
CA ILE A 183 -6.26 -7.50 19.87
C ILE A 183 -6.00 -6.01 20.13
N ILE A 184 -6.21 -5.12 19.16
CA ILE A 184 -5.95 -3.67 19.36
C ILE A 184 -6.99 -3.09 20.32
N GLU A 185 -8.27 -3.45 20.19
CA GLU A 185 -9.30 -2.92 21.10
C GLU A 185 -9.15 -3.45 22.53
N ASN A 186 -8.81 -4.74 22.70
CA ASN A 186 -8.56 -5.31 24.03
C ASN A 186 -7.25 -4.80 24.65
N TYR A 187 -6.23 -4.49 23.84
CA TYR A 187 -4.99 -3.88 24.32
C TYR A 187 -5.16 -2.42 24.73
N ILE A 188 -5.94 -1.63 23.96
CA ILE A 188 -6.27 -0.25 24.32
C ILE A 188 -7.11 -0.24 25.60
N LYS A 189 -8.18 -1.05 25.68
CA LYS A 189 -9.03 -1.14 26.88
C LYS A 189 -8.31 -1.63 28.15
N ARG A 190 -7.20 -2.38 28.01
CA ARG A 190 -6.40 -2.85 29.16
C ARG A 190 -5.36 -1.84 29.65
N ASN A 191 -4.91 -0.91 28.81
CA ASN A 191 -3.88 0.08 29.17
C ASN A 191 -4.47 1.46 29.49
N ASP A 192 -5.76 1.67 29.24
CA ASP A 192 -6.51 2.87 29.68
C ASP A 192 -7.21 2.66 31.04
N LYS A 193 -6.92 1.54 31.74
CA LYS A 193 -7.28 1.28 33.14
C LYS A 193 -6.03 1.27 34.00
#